data_AF-A0A3R6LAR2-F1
#
_entry.id   AF-A0A3R6LAR2-F1
#
_cell.length_a   1.000
_cell.length_b   1.000
_cell.length_c   1.000
_cell.angle_alpha   90.00
_cell.angle_beta   90.00
_cell.angle_gamma   90.00
#
_symmetry.space_group_name_H-M   'P 1'
#
loop_
_entity.id
_entity.type
_entity.pdbx_description
1 polymer ?
#
loop_
_entity_poly.entity_id
_entity_poly.type
_entity_poly.pdbx_seq_one_letter_code
_entity_poly.pdbx_strand_id
1 'polypeptide(L)'
;MRIRLMIRMMVCMLGICLMLNSCYHRHNSHQQHAAMLEYSDRQLDSISFSTTHHYTNKYNFMVFKDSIHLMRQQPEELVSGLSVDSFSVKKNQLLVVTDIRMVPQDSIDSVWVQLATEDNRFGWSRESRLLPQVVPDDPISEFIMTFSNVHLLIFLVVIVVITLAYLVRKVFHSNAKIVHFNDIDSPYPLALVLLVSISAAFYAWIQTFEPEMWRQFYFHPSLNPFAVPKVLGVFLALVWSILIVGLACVDEVYHRLPFGEALLYLGGLAGVCALDYIIFSVSTLYYIGYILLVAYIWFAVKSYRRGNS
;
A
#
# COMPACT_ATOMS: atom_id res chain seq x y z
N MET A 1 -17.89 5.10 -32.13
CA MET A 1 -18.87 5.57 -31.12
C MET A 1 -18.56 5.06 -29.71
N ARG A 2 -18.19 3.78 -29.53
CA ARG A 2 -17.85 3.16 -28.22
C ARG A 2 -16.64 3.78 -27.49
N ILE A 3 -15.59 4.22 -28.19
CA ILE A 3 -14.37 4.81 -27.57
C ILE A 3 -14.60 6.20 -26.99
N ARG A 4 -15.32 7.08 -27.71
CA ARG A 4 -15.72 8.39 -27.16
C ARG A 4 -16.64 8.21 -25.95
N LEU A 5 -17.47 7.16 -25.94
CA LEU A 5 -18.32 6.82 -24.81
C LEU A 5 -17.51 6.26 -23.63
N MET A 6 -16.48 5.43 -23.87
CA MET A 6 -15.65 4.84 -22.81
C MET A 6 -14.67 5.84 -22.22
N ILE A 7 -14.04 6.71 -23.03
CA ILE A 7 -13.23 7.84 -22.54
C ILE A 7 -14.14 8.86 -21.86
N ARG A 8 -15.32 9.16 -22.40
CA ARG A 8 -16.31 9.97 -21.67
C ARG A 8 -16.76 9.29 -20.40
N MET A 9 -16.92 7.97 -20.33
CA MET A 9 -17.28 7.26 -19.11
C MET A 9 -16.12 7.23 -18.13
N MET A 10 -14.88 7.07 -18.56
CA MET A 10 -13.72 7.04 -17.67
C MET A 10 -13.41 8.45 -17.17
N VAL A 11 -13.51 9.48 -18.02
CA VAL A 11 -13.41 10.91 -17.64
C VAL A 11 -14.64 11.38 -16.87
N CYS A 12 -15.85 10.88 -17.17
CA CYS A 12 -17.04 11.14 -16.36
C CYS A 12 -17.02 10.37 -15.06
N MET A 13 -16.47 9.16 -14.97
CA MET A 13 -16.34 8.43 -13.71
C MET A 13 -15.25 9.07 -12.87
N LEU A 14 -14.10 9.44 -13.45
CA LEU A 14 -13.07 10.23 -12.79
C LEU A 14 -13.62 11.61 -12.39
N GLY A 15 -14.40 12.25 -13.26
CA GLY A 15 -15.04 13.54 -13.03
C GLY A 15 -16.18 13.51 -12.03
N ILE A 16 -17.00 12.45 -12.00
CA ILE A 16 -18.05 12.19 -11.01
C ILE A 16 -17.39 11.86 -9.68
N CYS A 17 -16.31 11.07 -9.65
CA CYS A 17 -15.49 10.91 -8.46
C CYS A 17 -14.95 12.26 -7.97
N LEU A 18 -14.41 13.12 -8.85
CA LEU A 18 -13.94 14.47 -8.50
C LEU A 18 -15.06 15.43 -8.08
N MET A 19 -16.27 15.31 -8.65
CA MET A 19 -17.45 16.14 -8.31
C MET A 19 -18.13 15.68 -7.01
N LEU A 20 -18.18 14.37 -6.75
CA LEU A 20 -18.55 13.79 -5.45
C LEU A 20 -17.52 14.14 -4.36
N ASN A 21 -16.31 14.56 -4.75
CA ASN A 21 -15.29 15.10 -3.85
C ASN A 21 -15.46 16.61 -3.55
N SER A 22 -16.26 17.37 -4.32
CA SER A 22 -16.34 18.83 -4.17
C SER A 22 -17.32 19.30 -3.07
N CYS A 23 -18.26 18.47 -2.62
CA CYS A 23 -19.18 18.84 -1.54
C CYS A 23 -19.55 17.63 -0.68
N TYR A 24 -18.58 17.13 0.08
CA TYR A 24 -18.87 16.58 1.41
C TYR A 24 -17.71 16.86 2.35
N HIS A 25 -17.37 18.14 2.51
CA HIS A 25 -16.83 18.60 3.78
C HIS A 25 -18.05 18.74 4.72
N ARG A 26 -18.63 17.59 5.12
CA ARG A 26 -19.35 17.60 6.39
C ARG A 26 -18.24 17.77 7.40
N HIS A 27 -17.95 19.02 7.71
CA HIS A 27 -17.43 19.39 9.01
C HIS A 27 -18.24 18.56 9.98
N ASN A 28 -17.61 17.52 10.54
CA ASN A 28 -18.27 16.71 11.54
C ASN A 28 -18.52 17.66 12.70
N SER A 29 -19.75 18.17 12.77
CA SER A 29 -20.30 18.89 13.92
C SER A 29 -20.43 17.99 15.16
N HIS A 30 -19.73 16.85 15.19
CA HIS A 30 -19.45 16.09 16.39
C HIS A 30 -18.21 16.59 17.15
N GLN A 31 -17.46 17.56 16.63
CA GLN A 31 -16.53 18.33 17.49
C GLN A 31 -17.25 19.24 18.50
N GLN A 32 -18.57 19.43 18.40
CA GLN A 32 -19.35 20.21 19.37
C GLN A 32 -20.02 19.38 20.49
N HIS A 33 -19.71 18.09 20.60
CA HIS A 33 -20.05 17.30 21.81
C HIS A 33 -18.82 16.76 22.55
N ALA A 34 -17.60 17.16 22.16
CA ALA A 34 -16.38 16.85 22.90
C ALA A 34 -16.15 17.79 24.10
N ALA A 35 -16.91 18.89 24.20
CA ALA A 35 -16.82 19.84 25.32
C ALA A 35 -17.69 19.45 26.53
N MET A 36 -18.36 18.28 26.50
CA MET A 36 -19.21 17.81 27.60
C MET A 36 -19.11 16.29 27.80
N LEU A 37 -17.90 15.75 27.68
CA LEU A 37 -17.55 14.47 28.29
C LEU A 37 -16.24 14.70 29.02
N GLU A 38 -16.30 14.66 30.34
CA GLU A 38 -15.14 14.71 31.22
C GLU A 38 -14.37 13.39 31.02
N TYR A 39 -13.52 13.33 30.00
CA TYR A 39 -12.62 12.21 29.80
C TYR A 39 -11.62 12.18 30.95
N SER A 40 -11.41 11.00 31.55
CA SER A 40 -10.36 10.86 32.55
C SER A 40 -8.98 11.12 31.91
N ASP A 41 -8.01 11.60 32.70
CA ASP A 41 -6.66 11.89 32.20
C ASP A 41 -6.04 10.69 31.47
N ARG A 42 -6.33 9.46 31.92
CA ARG A 42 -5.89 8.21 31.25
C ARG A 42 -6.52 8.00 29.87
N GLN A 43 -7.77 8.40 29.69
CA GLN A 43 -8.45 8.31 28.40
C GLN A 43 -7.92 9.36 27.44
N LEU A 44 -7.69 10.60 27.92
CA LEU A 44 -7.06 11.64 27.12
C LEU A 44 -5.64 11.24 26.69
N ASP A 45 -4.86 10.68 27.61
CA ASP A 45 -3.50 10.20 27.34
C ASP A 45 -3.48 9.05 26.30
N SER A 46 -4.42 8.10 26.41
CA SER A 46 -4.59 7.03 25.42
C SER A 46 -5.02 7.55 24.03
N ILE A 47 -5.81 8.63 23.98
CA ILE A 47 -6.25 9.27 22.74
C ILE A 47 -5.08 10.03 22.10
N SER A 48 -4.29 10.79 22.87
CA SER A 48 -3.09 11.46 22.37
C SER A 48 -2.02 10.48 21.90
N PHE A 49 -1.84 9.36 22.61
CA PHE A 49 -0.91 8.30 22.24
C PHE A 49 -1.33 7.63 20.92
N SER A 50 -2.60 7.20 20.81
CA SER A 50 -3.11 6.55 19.58
C SER A 50 -3.06 7.44 18.35
N THR A 51 -3.22 8.76 18.51
CA THR A 51 -3.11 9.73 17.41
C THR A 51 -1.67 9.87 16.90
N THR A 52 -0.68 9.68 17.77
CA THR A 52 0.73 9.90 17.44
C THR A 52 1.45 8.60 17.05
N HIS A 53 1.08 7.47 17.65
CA HIS A 53 1.78 6.18 17.50
C HIS A 53 0.95 5.16 16.71
N HIS A 54 -0.30 5.49 16.36
CA HIS A 54 -1.19 4.70 15.50
C HIS A 54 -1.60 3.32 16.04
N TYR A 55 -1.27 3.00 17.29
CA TYR A 55 -1.79 1.85 18.04
C TYR A 55 -2.09 2.24 19.49
N THR A 56 -2.77 1.36 20.23
CA THR A 56 -3.13 1.61 21.64
C THR A 56 -3.22 0.30 22.42
N ASN A 57 -3.70 0.35 23.66
CA ASN A 57 -3.93 -0.82 24.48
C ASN A 57 -4.86 -1.82 23.79
N LYS A 58 -4.58 -3.11 23.97
CA LYS A 58 -5.25 -4.27 23.35
C LYS A 58 -5.05 -4.38 21.84
N TYR A 59 -4.06 -3.68 21.29
CA TYR A 59 -3.67 -3.85 19.91
C TYR A 59 -2.85 -5.13 19.74
N ASN A 60 -3.05 -5.81 18.62
CA ASN A 60 -2.44 -7.10 18.32
C ASN A 60 -1.28 -6.94 17.35
N PHE A 61 -0.13 -7.43 17.77
CA PHE A 61 1.08 -7.53 16.97
C PHE A 61 1.45 -8.99 16.74
N MET A 62 2.07 -9.27 15.61
CA MET A 62 2.68 -10.55 15.29
C MET A 62 4.19 -10.40 15.18
N VAL A 63 4.95 -11.34 15.76
CA VAL A 63 6.41 -11.34 15.66
C VAL A 63 6.84 -11.68 14.23
N PHE A 64 7.50 -10.74 13.56
CA PHE A 64 7.90 -10.87 12.15
C PHE A 64 9.33 -11.39 11.98
N LYS A 65 10.25 -11.00 12.87
CA LYS A 65 11.64 -11.51 12.89
C LYS A 65 11.76 -12.85 13.62
N ASP A 66 12.93 -13.47 13.57
CA ASP A 66 13.18 -14.82 14.12
C ASP A 66 12.81 -14.95 15.60
N SER A 67 13.13 -13.93 16.40
CA SER A 67 12.66 -13.82 17.79
C SER A 67 12.75 -12.39 18.30
N ILE A 68 11.92 -12.07 19.29
CA ILE A 68 11.97 -10.83 20.08
C ILE A 68 12.23 -11.17 21.54
N HIS A 69 13.07 -10.37 22.20
CA HIS A 69 13.35 -10.49 23.62
C HIS A 69 12.46 -9.54 24.42
N LEU A 70 11.71 -10.10 25.37
CA LEU A 70 10.87 -9.35 26.29
C LEU A 70 11.43 -9.43 27.70
N MET A 71 11.42 -8.32 28.43
CA MET A 71 11.92 -8.22 29.80
C MET A 71 10.79 -8.50 30.78
N ARG A 72 11.00 -9.34 31.80
CA ARG A 72 9.94 -9.63 32.79
C ARG A 72 9.75 -8.51 33.80
N GLN A 73 10.83 -7.80 34.11
CA GLN A 73 10.88 -6.72 35.09
C GLN A 73 10.21 -5.44 34.57
N GLN A 74 9.84 -4.57 35.51
CA GLN A 74 9.29 -3.27 35.17
C GLN A 74 10.38 -2.35 34.57
N PRO A 75 10.00 -1.44 33.66
CA PRO A 75 10.94 -0.48 33.05
C PRO A 75 11.80 0.28 34.06
N GLU A 76 11.23 0.64 35.21
CA GLU A 76 11.90 1.42 36.26
C GLU A 76 12.99 0.60 36.98
N GLU A 77 12.82 -0.71 37.10
CA GLU A 77 13.81 -1.61 37.72
C GLU A 77 15.07 -1.74 36.84
N LEU A 78 14.89 -1.70 35.51
CA LEU A 78 16.00 -1.66 34.55
C LEU A 78 16.78 -0.35 34.64
N VAL A 79 16.09 0.79 34.67
CA VAL A 79 16.72 2.11 34.78
C VAL A 79 17.50 2.23 36.10
N SER A 80 17.04 1.57 37.16
CA SER A 80 17.71 1.51 38.46
C SER A 80 18.89 0.51 38.55
N GLY A 81 19.16 -0.26 37.49
CA GLY A 81 20.33 -1.15 37.41
C GLY A 81 20.18 -2.51 38.10
N LEU A 82 18.95 -2.99 38.35
CA LEU A 82 18.70 -4.31 38.93
C LEU A 82 18.89 -5.45 37.92
N SER A 83 19.09 -6.68 38.41
CA SER A 83 19.26 -7.86 37.56
C SER A 83 17.98 -8.15 36.77
N VAL A 84 18.12 -8.25 35.45
CA VAL A 84 17.01 -8.41 34.51
C VAL A 84 16.92 -9.86 34.05
N ASP A 85 15.70 -10.39 34.00
CA ASP A 85 15.35 -11.67 33.41
C ASP A 85 14.57 -11.40 32.12
N SER A 86 14.89 -12.13 31.08
CA SER A 86 14.29 -11.95 29.76
C SER A 86 13.88 -13.27 29.17
N PHE A 87 12.84 -13.24 28.35
CA PHE A 87 12.41 -14.40 27.60
C PHE A 87 12.24 -14.04 26.13
N SER A 88 12.49 -15.02 25.27
CA SER A 88 12.32 -14.85 23.83
C SER A 88 10.94 -15.35 23.39
N VAL A 89 10.31 -14.58 22.51
CA VAL A 89 9.11 -14.95 21.76
C VAL A 89 9.53 -15.20 20.32
N LYS A 90 9.10 -16.31 19.74
CA LYS A 90 9.50 -16.74 18.39
C LYS A 90 8.66 -16.06 17.31
N LYS A 91 9.16 -16.10 16.08
CA LYS A 91 8.43 -15.71 14.87
C LYS A 91 7.02 -16.31 14.81
N ASN A 92 6.06 -15.54 14.26
CA ASN A 92 4.65 -15.88 14.08
C ASN A 92 3.86 -16.12 15.38
N GLN A 93 4.37 -15.65 16.53
CA GLN A 93 3.59 -15.64 17.76
C GLN A 93 2.87 -14.30 17.93
N LEU A 94 1.64 -14.36 18.45
CA LEU A 94 0.83 -13.18 18.76
C LEU A 94 1.32 -12.50 20.05
N LEU A 95 1.36 -11.18 20.00
CA LEU A 95 1.68 -10.28 21.10
C LEU A 95 0.56 -9.26 21.24
N VAL A 96 -0.06 -9.21 22.42
CA VAL A 96 -1.13 -8.24 22.71
C VAL A 96 -0.56 -7.13 23.56
N VAL A 97 -0.74 -5.87 23.15
CA VAL A 97 -0.38 -4.71 23.96
C VAL A 97 -1.29 -4.65 25.17
N THR A 98 -0.73 -4.68 26.37
CA THR A 98 -1.50 -4.74 27.63
C THR A 98 -1.44 -3.45 28.42
N ASP A 99 -0.26 -2.82 28.45
CA ASP A 99 -0.02 -1.55 29.12
C ASP A 99 1.05 -0.76 28.36
N ILE A 100 1.01 0.55 28.48
CA ILE A 100 1.97 1.48 27.87
C ILE A 100 2.40 2.45 28.95
N ARG A 101 3.71 2.59 29.14
CA ARG A 101 4.29 3.48 30.14
C ARG A 101 5.27 4.46 29.51
N MET A 102 5.14 5.70 29.93
CA MET A 102 6.07 6.77 29.61
C MET A 102 7.12 6.85 30.72
N VAL A 103 8.36 6.49 30.41
CA VAL A 103 9.50 6.53 31.34
C VAL A 103 10.49 7.59 30.81
N PRO A 104 10.26 8.88 31.10
CA PRO A 104 11.08 9.97 30.57
C PRO A 104 12.52 9.98 31.08
N GLN A 105 12.84 9.19 32.11
CA GLN A 105 14.20 9.03 32.64
C GLN A 105 15.07 8.05 31.82
N ASP A 106 14.49 7.28 30.90
CA ASP A 106 15.26 6.44 29.99
C ASP A 106 15.85 7.29 28.86
N SER A 107 17.16 7.19 28.68
CA SER A 107 17.92 7.97 27.70
C SER A 107 17.80 7.45 26.27
N ILE A 108 17.28 6.23 26.07
CA ILE A 108 17.21 5.57 24.76
C ILE A 108 15.81 5.67 24.16
N ASP A 109 14.78 5.42 24.95
CA ASP A 109 13.40 5.48 24.51
C ASP A 109 12.49 5.75 25.69
N SER A 110 11.63 6.76 25.56
CA SER A 110 10.70 7.13 26.62
C SER A 110 9.45 6.26 26.64
N VAL A 111 9.17 5.51 25.56
CA VAL A 111 7.97 4.68 25.43
C VAL A 111 8.29 3.21 25.69
N TRP A 112 7.64 2.67 26.71
CA TRP A 112 7.73 1.27 27.08
C TRP A 112 6.37 0.60 26.90
N VAL A 113 6.38 -0.55 26.23
CA VAL A 113 5.17 -1.30 25.87
C VAL A 113 5.21 -2.65 26.57
N GLN A 114 4.16 -2.96 27.33
CA GLN A 114 3.94 -4.28 27.92
C GLN A 114 3.19 -5.16 26.94
N LEU A 115 3.72 -6.35 26.70
CA LEU A 115 3.22 -7.31 25.74
C LEU A 115 2.88 -8.61 26.45
N ALA A 116 1.69 -9.13 26.18
CA ALA A 116 1.25 -10.45 26.60
C ALA A 116 1.37 -11.44 25.44
N THR A 117 1.95 -12.61 25.70
CA THR A 117 1.94 -13.76 24.78
C THR A 117 0.68 -14.60 24.96
N GLU A 118 0.37 -15.45 23.99
CA GLU A 118 -0.71 -16.46 24.10
C GLU A 118 -0.60 -17.36 25.34
N ASP A 119 0.64 -17.69 25.77
CA ASP A 119 0.91 -18.46 26.99
C ASP A 119 0.72 -17.67 28.30
N ASN A 120 0.06 -16.51 28.23
CA ASN A 120 -0.16 -15.60 29.36
C ASN A 120 1.14 -15.15 30.08
N ARG A 121 2.24 -15.01 29.32
CA ARG A 121 3.49 -14.44 29.80
C ARG A 121 3.53 -12.96 29.45
N PHE A 122 3.95 -12.15 30.40
CA PHE A 122 4.03 -10.69 30.25
C PHE A 122 5.49 -10.27 30.19
N GLY A 123 5.80 -9.33 29.31
CA GLY A 123 7.10 -8.69 29.31
C GLY A 123 7.08 -7.32 28.64
N TRP A 124 8.09 -6.53 28.96
CA TRP A 124 8.27 -5.17 28.51
C TRP A 124 9.28 -5.11 27.38
N SER A 125 9.03 -4.21 26.43
CA SER A 125 9.99 -3.83 25.40
C SER A 125 9.89 -2.33 25.14
N ARG A 126 11.00 -1.75 24.70
CA ARG A 126 11.03 -0.37 24.17
C ARG A 126 10.37 -0.34 22.81
N GLU A 127 9.60 0.70 22.53
CA GLU A 127 8.90 0.86 21.25
C GLU A 127 9.86 0.83 20.05
N SER A 128 10.97 1.56 20.13
CA SER A 128 12.04 1.60 19.12
C SER A 128 12.66 0.23 18.80
N ARG A 129 12.65 -0.71 19.75
CA ARG A 129 13.10 -2.09 19.54
C ARG A 129 11.99 -3.03 19.12
N LEU A 130 10.76 -2.74 19.54
CA LEU A 130 9.56 -3.51 19.24
C LEU A 130 9.15 -3.35 17.77
N LEU A 131 8.87 -2.12 17.33
CA LEU A 131 8.26 -1.83 16.03
C LEU A 131 9.05 -2.43 14.83
N PRO A 132 10.41 -2.47 14.82
CA PRO A 132 11.14 -3.11 13.73
C PRO A 132 11.08 -4.65 13.72
N GLN A 133 10.53 -5.27 14.77
CA GLN A 133 10.51 -6.73 14.96
C GLN A 133 9.09 -7.32 14.88
N VAL A 134 8.07 -6.48 14.94
CA VAL A 134 6.67 -6.87 14.91
C VAL A 134 5.93 -6.19 13.77
N VAL A 135 4.82 -6.80 13.36
CA VAL A 135 3.87 -6.25 12.39
C VAL A 135 2.48 -6.30 13.00
N PRO A 136 1.54 -5.44 12.59
CA PRO A 136 0.12 -5.63 12.89
C PRO A 136 -0.35 -7.05 12.54
N ASP A 137 -1.21 -7.63 13.38
CA ASP A 137 -1.86 -8.92 13.13
C ASP A 137 -2.96 -8.80 12.05
N ASP A 138 -2.57 -8.38 10.84
CA ASP A 138 -3.44 -8.30 9.67
C ASP A 138 -2.67 -8.70 8.40
N PRO A 139 -3.26 -9.54 7.52
CA PRO A 139 -2.58 -10.04 6.32
C PRO A 139 -2.19 -8.93 5.33
N ILE A 140 -2.89 -7.79 5.29
CA ILE A 140 -2.58 -6.66 4.42
C ILE A 140 -1.32 -5.95 4.93
N SER A 141 -1.20 -5.74 6.25
CA SER A 141 -0.02 -5.14 6.87
C SER A 141 1.21 -6.05 6.74
N GLU A 142 1.03 -7.36 6.90
CA GLU A 142 2.08 -8.35 6.66
C GLU A 142 2.55 -8.33 5.20
N PHE A 143 1.60 -8.24 4.25
CA PHE A 143 1.91 -8.11 2.82
C PHE A 143 2.71 -6.83 2.53
N ILE A 144 2.29 -5.68 3.08
CA ILE A 144 2.99 -4.40 2.91
C ILE A 144 4.42 -4.49 3.47
N MET A 145 4.60 -5.05 4.67
CA MET A 145 5.93 -5.20 5.28
C MET A 145 6.83 -6.14 4.47
N THR A 146 6.28 -7.27 4.02
CA THR A 146 7.01 -8.25 3.21
C THR A 146 7.45 -7.64 1.88
N PHE A 147 6.57 -6.91 1.21
CA PHE A 147 6.87 -6.25 -0.06
C PHE A 147 7.82 -5.04 0.10
N SER A 148 7.80 -4.39 1.27
CA SER A 148 8.74 -3.31 1.62
C SER A 148 10.16 -3.81 1.87
N ASN A 149 10.42 -5.13 1.92
CA ASN A 149 11.76 -5.64 2.08
C ASN A 149 12.62 -5.30 0.85
N VAL A 150 13.64 -4.48 1.05
CA VAL A 150 14.54 -3.97 0.00
C VAL A 150 15.12 -5.10 -0.86
N HIS A 151 15.49 -6.23 -0.27
CA HIS A 151 16.05 -7.36 -1.01
C HIS A 151 15.01 -8.04 -1.91
N LEU A 152 13.78 -8.22 -1.41
CA LEU A 152 12.68 -8.77 -2.21
C LEU A 152 12.28 -7.81 -3.33
N LEU A 153 12.24 -6.51 -3.05
CA LEU A 153 11.93 -5.48 -4.04
C LEU A 153 12.98 -5.45 -5.15
N ILE A 154 14.27 -5.43 -4.82
CA ILE A 154 15.37 -5.50 -5.81
C ILE A 154 15.26 -6.78 -6.65
N PHE A 155 15.05 -7.93 -6.01
CA PHE A 155 14.93 -9.21 -6.71
C PHE A 155 13.73 -9.22 -7.67
N LEU A 156 12.58 -8.70 -7.24
CA LEU A 156 11.38 -8.57 -8.06
C LEU A 156 11.62 -7.66 -9.27
N VAL A 157 12.26 -6.49 -9.07
CA VAL A 157 12.63 -5.58 -10.15
C VAL A 157 13.57 -6.26 -11.15
N VAL A 158 14.58 -6.99 -10.68
CA VAL A 158 15.51 -7.74 -11.55
C VAL A 158 14.77 -8.79 -12.37
N ILE A 159 13.88 -9.58 -11.76
CA ILE A 159 13.05 -10.57 -12.48
C ILE A 159 12.22 -9.87 -13.54
N VAL A 160 11.51 -8.80 -13.19
CA VAL A 160 10.69 -8.02 -14.12
C VAL A 160 11.52 -7.53 -15.30
N VAL A 161 12.71 -6.97 -15.04
CA VAL A 161 13.63 -6.49 -16.09
C VAL A 161 14.12 -7.62 -16.98
N ILE A 162 14.48 -8.78 -16.42
CA ILE A 162 14.91 -9.96 -17.18
C ILE A 162 13.75 -10.48 -18.05
N THR A 163 12.55 -10.61 -17.48
CA THR A 163 11.34 -11.05 -18.19
C THR A 163 11.01 -10.07 -19.32
N LEU A 164 11.07 -8.76 -19.07
CA LEU A 164 10.92 -7.71 -20.08
C LEU A 164 11.96 -7.82 -21.18
N ALA A 165 13.25 -7.95 -20.84
CA ALA A 165 14.32 -8.06 -21.82
C ALA A 165 14.14 -9.32 -22.70
N TYR A 166 13.69 -10.43 -22.11
CA TYR A 166 13.40 -11.66 -22.83
C TYR A 166 12.20 -11.52 -23.75
N LEU A 167 11.12 -10.87 -23.29
CA LEU A 167 9.93 -10.59 -24.08
C LEU A 167 10.23 -9.64 -25.23
N VAL A 168 10.93 -8.54 -24.98
CA VAL A 168 11.38 -7.58 -25.99
C VAL A 168 12.24 -8.29 -27.04
N ARG A 169 13.22 -9.10 -26.62
CA ARG A 169 14.06 -9.89 -27.54
C ARG A 169 13.24 -10.87 -28.38
N LYS A 170 12.25 -11.53 -27.77
CA LYS A 170 11.37 -12.49 -28.46
C LYS A 170 10.43 -11.82 -29.46
N VAL A 171 9.99 -10.60 -29.18
CA VAL A 171 9.13 -9.83 -30.10
C VAL A 171 9.92 -9.12 -31.19
N PHE A 172 11.15 -8.68 -30.95
CA PHE A 172 12.00 -8.20 -32.04
C PHE A 172 12.31 -9.28 -33.08
N HIS A 173 12.22 -10.56 -32.69
CA HIS A 173 12.53 -11.70 -33.55
C HIS A 173 11.28 -12.36 -34.18
N SER A 174 10.08 -11.99 -33.74
CA SER A 174 8.79 -12.52 -34.21
C SER A 174 7.82 -11.37 -34.17
N ASN A 175 7.19 -10.99 -35.30
CA ASN A 175 6.20 -9.89 -35.46
C ASN A 175 4.98 -10.00 -34.52
N ALA A 176 5.22 -10.08 -33.22
CA ALA A 176 4.28 -10.43 -32.19
C ALA A 176 3.54 -9.18 -31.75
N LYS A 177 2.30 -9.37 -31.34
CA LYS A 177 1.43 -8.30 -30.88
C LYS A 177 1.96 -7.78 -29.53
N ILE A 178 2.16 -6.47 -29.41
CA ILE A 178 2.52 -5.76 -28.17
C ILE A 178 1.60 -4.56 -28.03
N VAL A 179 1.12 -4.35 -26.80
CA VAL A 179 0.48 -3.10 -26.36
C VAL A 179 1.25 -1.86 -26.87
N HIS A 180 0.52 -0.84 -27.34
CA HIS A 180 1.02 0.41 -27.95
C HIS A 180 1.69 0.32 -29.34
N PHE A 181 2.16 -0.83 -29.82
CA PHE A 181 2.85 -0.93 -31.12
C PHE A 181 2.06 -1.75 -32.15
N ASN A 182 1.73 -3.00 -31.81
CA ASN A 182 0.93 -3.91 -32.63
C ASN A 182 -0.15 -4.52 -31.74
N ASP A 183 -1.05 -3.64 -31.30
CA ASP A 183 -2.01 -3.97 -30.25
C ASP A 183 -3.17 -4.81 -30.79
N ILE A 184 -3.85 -5.55 -29.92
CA ILE A 184 -5.16 -6.10 -30.27
C ILE A 184 -6.18 -4.97 -30.35
N ASP A 185 -7.19 -5.12 -31.21
CA ASP A 185 -8.30 -4.16 -31.31
C ASP A 185 -9.26 -4.28 -30.10
N SER A 186 -8.72 -4.00 -28.92
CA SER A 186 -9.41 -3.99 -27.63
C SER A 186 -8.92 -2.82 -26.80
N PRO A 187 -9.82 -2.12 -26.09
CA PRO A 187 -9.43 -1.02 -25.22
C PRO A 187 -8.94 -1.49 -23.84
N TYR A 188 -9.12 -2.76 -23.46
CA TYR A 188 -8.79 -3.26 -22.11
C TYR A 188 -7.28 -3.25 -21.80
N PRO A 189 -6.38 -3.69 -22.70
CA PRO A 189 -4.94 -3.64 -22.44
C PRO A 189 -4.44 -2.21 -22.22
N LEU A 190 -4.89 -1.27 -23.06
CA LEU A 190 -4.59 0.16 -22.92
C LEU A 190 -5.12 0.71 -21.58
N ALA A 191 -6.37 0.40 -21.23
CA ALA A 191 -6.98 0.86 -19.99
C ALA A 191 -6.23 0.32 -18.76
N LEU A 192 -5.79 -0.94 -18.78
CA LEU A 192 -5.02 -1.56 -17.71
C LEU A 192 -3.71 -0.82 -17.47
N VAL A 193 -2.95 -0.57 -18.53
CA VAL A 193 -1.65 0.11 -18.47
C VAL A 193 -1.79 1.53 -17.92
N LEU A 194 -2.82 2.26 -18.37
CA LEU A 194 -3.11 3.60 -17.86
C LEU A 194 -3.54 3.59 -16.39
N LEU A 195 -4.37 2.62 -15.98
CA LEU A 195 -4.80 2.47 -14.58
C LEU A 195 -3.61 2.18 -13.67
N VAL A 196 -2.70 1.29 -14.07
CA VAL A 196 -1.48 0.99 -13.32
C VAL A 196 -0.60 2.23 -13.20
N SER A 197 -0.41 2.98 -14.29
CA SER A 197 0.38 4.22 -14.32
C SER A 197 -0.20 5.29 -13.38
N ILE A 198 -1.51 5.54 -13.46
CA ILE A 198 -2.21 6.52 -12.63
C ILE A 198 -2.16 6.09 -11.15
N SER A 199 -2.39 4.82 -10.86
CA SER A 199 -2.34 4.27 -9.50
C SER A 199 -0.94 4.40 -8.90
N ALA A 200 0.12 4.11 -9.67
CA ALA A 200 1.51 4.24 -9.22
C ALA A 200 1.89 5.69 -8.91
N ALA A 201 1.51 6.64 -9.77
CA ALA A 201 1.72 8.06 -9.52
C ALA A 201 0.92 8.56 -8.30
N PHE A 202 -0.32 8.08 -8.14
CA PHE A 202 -1.16 8.44 -7.00
C PHE A 202 -0.63 7.86 -5.68
N TYR A 203 -0.10 6.64 -5.70
CA TYR A 203 0.59 6.06 -4.56
C TYR A 203 1.82 6.90 -4.15
N ALA A 204 2.67 7.28 -5.10
CA ALA A 204 3.81 8.14 -4.83
C ALA A 204 3.41 9.52 -4.30
N TRP A 205 2.28 10.07 -4.77
CA TRP A 205 1.69 11.28 -4.22
C TRP A 205 1.30 11.09 -2.74
N ILE A 206 0.61 10.00 -2.38
CA ILE A 206 0.25 9.69 -0.98
C ILE A 206 1.52 9.60 -0.11
N GLN A 207 2.55 8.90 -0.59
CA GLN A 207 3.82 8.76 0.13
C GLN A 207 4.52 10.11 0.39
N THR A 208 4.41 11.04 -0.55
CA THR A 208 5.10 12.33 -0.48
C THR A 208 4.33 13.36 0.36
N PHE A 209 3.01 13.43 0.20
CA PHE A 209 2.19 14.50 0.77
C PHE A 209 1.40 14.08 2.01
N GLU A 210 1.06 12.80 2.16
CA GLU A 210 0.21 12.28 3.25
C GLU A 210 0.82 11.01 3.90
N PRO A 211 2.10 11.05 4.34
CA PRO A 211 2.77 9.87 4.87
C PRO A 211 2.15 9.36 6.18
N GLU A 212 1.55 10.24 6.99
CA GLU A 212 0.83 9.86 8.22
C GLU A 212 -0.44 9.08 7.91
N MET A 213 -1.15 9.42 6.82
CA MET A 213 -2.34 8.69 6.39
C MET A 213 -2.00 7.26 5.96
N TRP A 214 -0.88 7.09 5.26
CA TRP A 214 -0.38 5.76 4.89
C TRP A 214 0.03 4.94 6.11
N ARG A 215 0.68 5.57 7.10
CA ARG A 215 1.02 4.92 8.37
C ARG A 215 -0.23 4.49 9.14
N GLN A 216 -1.23 5.35 9.26
CA GLN A 216 -2.51 4.98 9.88
C GLN A 216 -3.16 3.77 9.18
N PHE A 217 -3.13 3.73 7.85
CA PHE A 217 -3.62 2.58 7.10
C PHE A 217 -2.81 1.31 7.33
N TYR A 218 -1.50 1.42 7.48
CA TYR A 218 -0.65 0.27 7.79
C TYR A 218 -1.04 -0.37 9.13
N PHE A 219 -1.41 0.40 10.15
CA PHE A 219 -1.88 -0.14 11.43
C PHE A 219 -3.36 -0.57 11.40
N HIS A 220 -4.18 0.01 10.53
CA HIS A 220 -5.60 -0.31 10.44
C HIS A 220 -6.03 -0.47 8.98
N PRO A 221 -5.58 -1.54 8.30
CA PRO A 221 -5.84 -1.71 6.88
C PRO A 221 -7.31 -2.08 6.62
N SER A 222 -7.77 -1.73 5.42
CA SER A 222 -9.11 -2.10 4.95
C SER A 222 -9.12 -2.24 3.43
N LEU A 223 -9.83 -3.24 2.92
CA LEU A 223 -10.08 -3.38 1.48
C LEU A 223 -11.32 -2.60 1.02
N ASN A 224 -12.10 -2.06 1.95
CA ASN A 224 -13.30 -1.30 1.64
C ASN A 224 -12.95 0.17 1.34
N PRO A 225 -13.08 0.64 0.09
CA PRO A 225 -12.75 2.01 -0.28
C PRO A 225 -13.62 3.06 0.42
N PHE A 226 -14.77 2.67 1.00
CA PHE A 226 -15.66 3.56 1.72
C PHE A 226 -15.40 3.61 3.23
N ALA A 227 -14.58 2.69 3.76
CA ALA A 227 -14.25 2.64 5.19
C ALA A 227 -13.03 3.48 5.57
N VAL A 228 -12.31 4.03 4.58
CA VAL A 228 -11.05 4.74 4.76
C VAL A 228 -11.17 6.22 4.35
N PRO A 229 -10.22 7.09 4.73
CA PRO A 229 -10.19 8.47 4.25
C PRO A 229 -10.29 8.53 2.73
N LYS A 230 -11.01 9.54 2.20
CA LYS A 230 -11.40 9.60 0.78
C LYS A 230 -10.24 9.43 -0.20
N VAL A 231 -9.10 10.04 0.11
CA VAL A 231 -7.86 9.94 -0.68
C VAL A 231 -7.45 8.48 -0.83
N LEU A 232 -7.38 7.75 0.28
CA LEU A 232 -7.02 6.34 0.30
C LEU A 232 -8.11 5.47 -0.32
N GLY A 233 -9.37 5.84 -0.16
CA GLY A 233 -10.51 5.18 -0.82
C GLY A 233 -10.40 5.24 -2.35
N VAL A 234 -9.96 6.38 -2.91
CA VAL A 234 -9.67 6.51 -4.34
C VAL A 234 -8.52 5.60 -4.76
N PHE A 235 -7.45 5.52 -3.96
CA PHE A 235 -6.34 4.60 -4.24
C PHE A 235 -6.81 3.14 -4.27
N LEU A 236 -7.57 2.71 -3.26
CA LEU A 236 -8.15 1.36 -3.21
C LEU A 236 -9.09 1.09 -4.39
N ALA A 237 -9.91 2.07 -4.79
CA ALA A 237 -10.78 1.95 -5.96
C ALA A 237 -9.97 1.79 -7.27
N LEU A 238 -8.82 2.46 -7.40
CA LEU A 238 -7.89 2.26 -8.53
C LEU A 238 -7.30 0.85 -8.52
N VAL A 239 -6.87 0.34 -7.36
CA VAL A 239 -6.38 -1.05 -7.22
C VAL A 239 -7.45 -2.06 -7.61
N TRP A 240 -8.69 -1.90 -7.12
CA TRP A 240 -9.82 -2.72 -7.55
C TRP A 240 -10.09 -2.63 -9.05
N SER A 241 -10.00 -1.44 -9.63
CA SER A 241 -10.17 -1.23 -11.07
C SER A 241 -9.11 -1.97 -11.89
N ILE A 242 -7.86 -2.00 -11.42
CA ILE A 242 -6.77 -2.76 -12.06
C ILE A 242 -7.11 -4.26 -12.07
N LEU A 243 -7.62 -4.81 -10.97
CA LEU A 243 -8.00 -6.22 -10.89
C LEU A 243 -9.15 -6.54 -11.86
N ILE A 244 -10.21 -5.73 -11.87
CA ILE A 244 -11.39 -5.94 -12.71
C ILE A 244 -11.02 -5.83 -14.20
N VAL A 245 -10.30 -4.77 -14.58
CA VAL A 245 -9.86 -4.56 -15.96
C VAL A 245 -8.82 -5.60 -16.37
N GLY A 246 -7.96 -6.04 -15.45
CA GLY A 246 -7.00 -7.11 -15.67
C GLY A 246 -7.69 -8.42 -16.03
N LEU A 247 -8.71 -8.81 -15.26
CA LEU A 247 -9.53 -10.00 -15.57
C LEU A 247 -10.23 -9.88 -16.92
N ALA A 248 -10.87 -8.74 -17.21
CA ALA A 248 -11.49 -8.49 -18.50
C ALA A 248 -10.49 -8.52 -19.66
N CYS A 249 -9.27 -8.04 -19.44
CA CYS A 249 -8.20 -8.08 -20.43
C CYS A 249 -7.74 -9.52 -20.71
N VAL A 250 -7.56 -10.34 -19.67
CA VAL A 250 -7.19 -11.74 -19.82
C VAL A 250 -8.23 -12.50 -20.63
N ASP A 251 -9.51 -12.31 -20.28
CA ASP A 251 -10.64 -12.91 -20.98
C ASP A 251 -10.66 -12.52 -22.47
N GLU A 252 -10.58 -11.22 -22.76
CA GLU A 252 -10.60 -10.70 -24.13
C GLU A 252 -9.40 -11.19 -24.96
N VAL A 253 -8.20 -11.26 -24.37
CA VAL A 253 -6.98 -11.70 -25.05
C VAL A 253 -7.09 -13.17 -25.45
N TYR A 254 -7.58 -14.04 -24.55
CA TYR A 254 -7.79 -15.45 -24.87
C TYR A 254 -8.89 -15.69 -25.90
N HIS A 255 -9.91 -14.82 -25.96
CA HIS A 255 -10.93 -14.89 -27.00
C HIS A 255 -10.43 -14.47 -28.39
N ARG A 256 -9.40 -13.62 -28.46
CA ARG A 256 -8.92 -13.05 -29.73
C ARG A 256 -7.65 -13.66 -30.28
N LEU A 257 -6.83 -14.27 -29.44
CA LEU A 257 -5.54 -14.83 -29.84
C LEU A 257 -5.45 -16.32 -29.50
N PRO A 258 -4.75 -17.13 -30.33
CA PRO A 258 -4.45 -18.51 -29.97
C PRO A 258 -3.58 -18.54 -28.71
N PHE A 259 -3.73 -19.60 -27.89
CA PHE A 259 -3.17 -19.69 -26.54
C PHE A 259 -1.69 -19.29 -26.41
N GLY A 260 -0.84 -19.72 -27.35
CA GLY A 260 0.58 -19.38 -27.35
C GLY A 260 0.87 -17.90 -27.57
N GLU A 261 0.14 -17.24 -28.48
CA GLU A 261 0.26 -15.81 -28.73
C GLU A 261 -0.38 -14.98 -27.60
N ALA A 262 -1.52 -15.45 -27.07
CA ALA A 262 -2.20 -14.87 -25.93
C ALA A 262 -1.27 -14.79 -24.71
N LEU A 263 -0.57 -15.90 -24.39
CA LEU A 263 0.35 -15.95 -23.26
C LEU A 263 1.52 -14.98 -23.43
N LEU A 264 2.08 -14.89 -24.64
CA LEU A 264 3.17 -13.95 -24.94
C LEU A 264 2.69 -12.49 -24.85
N TYR A 265 1.49 -12.20 -25.34
CA TYR A 265 0.88 -10.89 -25.27
C TYR A 265 0.61 -10.48 -23.81
N LEU A 266 0.02 -11.36 -22.99
CA LEU A 266 -0.22 -11.11 -21.57
C LEU A 266 1.09 -10.93 -20.79
N GLY A 267 2.13 -11.71 -21.12
CA GLY A 267 3.46 -11.52 -20.56
C GLY A 267 4.05 -10.15 -20.91
N GLY A 268 3.94 -9.73 -22.17
CA GLY A 268 4.33 -8.40 -22.64
C GLY A 268 3.57 -7.28 -21.92
N LEU A 269 2.25 -7.42 -21.81
CA LEU A 269 1.37 -6.49 -21.13
C LEU A 269 1.72 -6.35 -19.63
N ALA A 270 1.95 -7.47 -18.94
CA ALA A 270 2.40 -7.47 -17.56
C ALA A 270 3.76 -6.80 -17.40
N GLY A 271 4.68 -7.02 -18.35
CA GLY A 271 5.96 -6.33 -18.41
C GLY A 271 5.81 -4.81 -18.54
N VAL A 272 4.99 -4.32 -19.47
CA VAL A 272 4.73 -2.88 -19.64
C VAL A 272 4.10 -2.29 -18.38
N CYS A 273 3.11 -2.98 -17.78
CA CYS A 273 2.50 -2.54 -16.52
C CYS A 273 3.53 -2.43 -15.38
N ALA A 274 4.44 -3.41 -15.27
CA ALA A 274 5.47 -3.39 -14.24
C ALA A 274 6.51 -2.27 -14.48
N LEU A 275 6.88 -2.02 -15.75
CA LEU A 275 7.76 -0.92 -16.11
C LEU A 275 7.13 0.43 -15.77
N ASP A 276 5.88 0.64 -16.15
CA ASP A 276 5.13 1.86 -15.84
C ASP A 276 5.00 2.06 -14.33
N TYR A 277 4.68 0.99 -13.59
CA TYR A 277 4.63 1.05 -12.13
C TYR A 277 5.97 1.54 -11.55
N ILE A 278 7.12 1.00 -11.98
CA ILE A 278 8.44 1.41 -11.49
C ILE A 278 8.75 2.84 -11.90
N ILE A 279 8.57 3.18 -13.17
CA ILE A 279 8.86 4.52 -13.69
C ILE A 279 8.02 5.56 -12.96
N PHE A 280 6.71 5.37 -12.86
CA PHE A 280 5.82 6.36 -12.25
C PHE A 280 5.92 6.37 -10.73
N SER A 281 6.15 5.25 -10.06
CA SER A 281 6.37 5.26 -8.60
C SER A 281 7.64 6.02 -8.23
N VAL A 282 8.75 5.85 -8.96
CA VAL A 282 10.03 6.52 -8.67
C VAL A 282 10.04 7.96 -9.18
N SER A 283 9.69 8.19 -10.45
CA SER A 283 9.79 9.54 -11.04
C SER A 283 8.83 10.54 -10.41
N THR A 284 7.70 10.08 -9.86
CA THR A 284 6.71 10.93 -9.20
C THR A 284 7.21 11.41 -7.84
N LEU A 285 8.05 10.63 -7.13
CA LEU A 285 8.75 11.12 -5.92
C LEU A 285 9.65 12.32 -6.22
N TYR A 286 10.13 12.45 -7.47
CA TYR A 286 10.92 13.59 -7.95
C TYR A 286 10.08 14.63 -8.71
N TYR A 287 8.75 14.61 -8.61
CA TYR A 287 7.78 15.50 -9.28
C TYR A 287 7.75 15.45 -10.82
N ILE A 288 8.81 15.00 -11.48
CA ILE A 288 8.90 14.86 -12.95
C ILE A 288 7.87 13.83 -13.46
N GLY A 289 7.52 12.84 -12.63
CA GLY A 289 6.56 11.79 -12.95
C GLY A 289 5.18 12.29 -13.35
N TYR A 290 4.69 13.41 -12.79
CA TYR A 290 3.39 13.97 -13.16
C TYR A 290 3.35 14.47 -14.60
N ILE A 291 4.43 15.12 -15.06
CA ILE A 291 4.56 15.61 -16.44
C ILE A 291 4.69 14.42 -17.40
N LEU A 292 5.51 13.43 -17.02
CA LEU A 292 5.65 12.18 -17.78
C LEU A 292 4.32 11.44 -17.90
N LEU A 293 3.49 11.42 -16.86
CA LEU A 293 2.19 10.74 -16.87
C LEU A 293 1.24 11.37 -17.88
N VAL A 294 1.17 12.71 -17.93
CA VAL A 294 0.34 13.42 -18.92
C VAL A 294 0.84 13.14 -20.34
N ALA A 295 2.15 13.19 -20.56
CA ALA A 295 2.76 12.87 -21.85
C ALA A 295 2.48 11.42 -22.26
N TYR A 296 2.53 10.50 -21.30
CA TYR A 296 2.28 9.08 -21.51
C TYR A 296 0.82 8.78 -21.84
N ILE A 297 -0.14 9.34 -21.08
CA ILE A 297 -1.57 9.24 -21.38
C ILE A 297 -1.84 9.74 -22.80
N TRP A 298 -1.26 10.89 -23.18
CA TRP A 298 -1.43 11.45 -24.52
C TRP A 298 -0.84 10.53 -25.61
N PHE A 299 0.37 10.00 -25.39
CA PHE A 299 1.01 9.06 -26.31
C PHE A 299 0.20 7.77 -26.47
N ALA A 300 -0.24 7.18 -25.36
CA ALA A 300 -1.00 5.93 -25.32
C ALA A 300 -2.33 6.06 -26.09
N VAL A 301 -3.08 7.14 -25.84
CA VAL A 301 -4.33 7.43 -26.55
C VAL A 301 -4.09 7.71 -28.04
N LYS A 302 -3.01 8.43 -28.38
CA LYS A 302 -2.66 8.72 -29.76
C LYS A 302 -2.25 7.46 -30.53
N SER A 303 -1.49 6.56 -29.90
CA SER A 303 -1.07 5.30 -30.53
C SER A 303 -2.28 4.40 -30.82
N TYR A 304 -3.18 4.25 -29.85
CA TYR A 304 -4.42 3.48 -30.03
C TYR A 304 -5.29 4.02 -31.17
N ARG A 305 -5.40 5.36 -31.29
CA ARG A 305 -6.15 5.98 -32.39
C ARG A 305 -5.52 5.76 -33.77
N ARG A 306 -4.22 5.56 -33.86
CA ARG A 306 -3.51 5.29 -35.12
C ARG A 306 -3.60 3.83 -35.54
N GLY A 307 -3.62 2.89 -34.59
CA GLY A 307 -3.78 1.46 -34.87
C GLY A 307 -5.19 1.07 -35.30
N ASN A 308 -6.21 1.85 -34.91
CA ASN A 308 -7.63 1.60 -35.23
C ASN A 308 -8.17 2.42 -36.43
N SER A 309 -7.32 3.18 -37.13
CA SER A 309 -7.71 4.02 -38.27
C SER A 309 -7.14 3.48 -39.57
#